data_AF-A0A948VRW8-F1
#
_entry.id   AF-A0A948VRW8-F1
#
_cell.length_a   1.000
_cell.length_b   1.000
_cell.length_c   1.000
_cell.angle_alpha   90.00
_cell.angle_beta   90.00
_cell.angle_gamma   90.00
#
_symmetry.space_group_name_H-M   'P 1'
#
loop_
_entity.id
_entity.type
_entity.pdbx_description
1 polymer ?
#
loop_
_entity_poly.entity_id
_entity_poly.type
_entity_poly.pdbx_seq_one_letter_code
_entity_poly.pdbx_strand_id
1 'polypeptide(L)'
;IPDDEEPPVGMVFWSFRIMVGIGFAMLGIGLWSLWGRVRGHLYDMPWLHRAAVLMGPSGFAAVLAGWITTEVGRQPYVIYGLLRTADAASPLDAPAVAASLLAFILVYFTVFGIGVWYILKLMGKSPQAGELGAKRGDVGPIRTAGITPGPTQNPGSPDTLPSAKPTEKERV
;
A
#
# COMPACT_ATOMS: atom_id res chain seq x y z
N ILE A 1 19.06 -32.03 8.09
CA ILE A 1 19.82 -31.22 7.11
C ILE A 1 21.14 -30.91 7.79
N PRO A 2 22.30 -30.91 7.11
CA PRO A 2 23.55 -30.47 7.72
C PRO A 2 23.42 -29.03 8.26
N ASP A 3 24.01 -28.73 9.42
CA ASP A 3 23.84 -27.44 10.13
C ASP A 3 24.22 -26.21 9.28
N ASP A 4 25.10 -26.37 8.27
CA ASP A 4 25.53 -25.32 7.34
C ASP A 4 24.54 -25.07 6.19
N GLU A 5 23.57 -25.96 5.99
CA GLU A 5 22.53 -25.88 4.96
C GLU A 5 21.18 -25.42 5.52
N GLU A 6 21.08 -25.23 6.85
CA GLU A 6 19.86 -24.77 7.49
C GLU A 6 19.67 -23.25 7.32
N PRO A 7 18.51 -22.78 6.85
CA PRO A 7 18.17 -21.36 6.91
C PRO A 7 18.14 -20.89 8.37
N PRO A 8 18.35 -19.60 8.65
CA PRO A 8 18.22 -19.05 9.99
C PRO A 8 16.74 -19.07 10.43
N VAL A 9 16.31 -20.22 10.95
CA VAL A 9 14.92 -20.56 11.30
C VAL A 9 14.31 -19.59 12.30
N GLY A 10 15.11 -19.02 13.20
CA GLY A 10 14.64 -18.06 14.20
C GLY A 10 14.06 -16.79 13.58
N MET A 11 14.73 -16.22 12.57
CA MET A 11 14.24 -15.02 11.89
C MET A 11 12.96 -15.30 11.11
N VAL A 12 12.93 -16.41 10.36
CA VAL A 12 11.78 -16.84 9.55
C VAL A 12 10.55 -17.13 10.42
N PHE A 13 10.76 -17.78 11.56
CA PHE A 13 9.68 -18.11 12.50
C PHE A 13 8.99 -16.86 13.04
N TRP A 14 9.77 -15.86 13.47
CA TRP A 14 9.20 -14.62 14.01
C TRP A 14 8.63 -13.71 12.92
N SER A 15 9.28 -13.60 11.75
CA SER A 15 8.75 -12.80 10.63
C SER A 15 7.41 -13.34 10.16
N PHE A 16 7.27 -14.66 10.05
CA PHE A 16 6.01 -15.30 9.67
C PHE A 16 4.88 -14.97 10.66
N ARG A 17 5.16 -15.05 11.97
CA ARG A 17 4.16 -14.77 13.02
C ARG A 17 3.75 -13.30 13.04
N ILE A 18 4.69 -12.38 12.84
CA ILE A 18 4.40 -10.95 12.75
C ILE A 18 3.50 -10.68 11.54
N MET A 19 3.84 -11.23 10.37
CA MET A 19 3.04 -11.10 9.15
C MET A 19 1.60 -11.59 9.38
N VAL A 20 1.46 -12.81 9.89
CA VAL A 20 0.15 -13.43 10.15
C VAL A 20 -0.62 -12.64 11.22
N GLY A 21 0.04 -12.24 12.30
CA GLY A 21 -0.56 -11.44 13.37
C GLY A 21 -1.11 -10.11 12.86
N ILE A 22 -0.35 -9.39 12.02
CA ILE A 22 -0.82 -8.16 11.40
C ILE A 22 -1.98 -8.44 10.44
N GLY A 23 -1.93 -9.51 9.64
CA GLY A 23 -3.01 -9.91 8.75
C GLY A 23 -4.33 -10.17 9.48
N PHE A 24 -4.29 -10.92 10.59
CA PHE A 24 -5.47 -11.14 11.43
C PHE A 24 -5.94 -9.86 12.14
N ALA A 25 -5.03 -8.99 12.57
CA ALA A 25 -5.40 -7.70 13.15
C ALA A 25 -6.14 -6.81 12.13
N MET A 26 -5.66 -6.76 10.88
CA MET A 26 -6.33 -6.05 9.78
C MET A 26 -7.71 -6.62 9.48
N LEU A 27 -7.84 -7.95 9.44
CA LEU A 27 -9.12 -8.62 9.26
C LEU A 27 -10.08 -8.30 10.41
N GLY A 28 -9.60 -8.34 11.66
CA GLY A 28 -10.39 -8.01 12.84
C GLY A 28 -10.94 -6.58 12.81
N ILE A 29 -10.12 -5.61 12.41
CA ILE A 29 -10.57 -4.21 12.26
C ILE A 29 -11.56 -4.07 11.09
N GLY A 30 -11.36 -4.80 10.00
CA GLY A 30 -12.31 -4.86 8.88
C GLY A 30 -13.68 -5.39 9.31
N LEU A 31 -13.71 -6.48 10.07
CA LEU A 31 -14.95 -7.04 10.62
C LEU A 31 -15.60 -6.10 11.65
N TRP A 32 -14.81 -5.45 12.51
CA TRP A 32 -15.32 -4.49 13.48
C TRP A 32 -15.95 -3.28 12.78
N SER A 33 -15.30 -2.77 11.72
CA SER A 33 -15.85 -1.71 10.88
C SER A 33 -17.15 -2.13 10.19
N LEU A 34 -17.21 -3.34 9.63
CA LEU A 34 -18.43 -3.86 9.01
C LEU A 34 -19.57 -3.98 10.03
N TRP A 35 -19.28 -4.47 11.24
CA TRP A 35 -20.28 -4.55 12.30
C TRP A 35 -20.79 -3.18 12.73
N GLY A 36 -19.90 -2.19 12.91
CA GLY A 36 -20.27 -0.80 13.20
C GLY A 36 -21.13 -0.19 12.08
N ARG A 37 -20.86 -0.55 10.82
CA ARG A 37 -21.66 -0.14 9.66
C ARG A 37 -23.06 -0.73 9.67
N VAL A 38 -23.21 -2.03 9.94
CA VAL A 38 -24.52 -2.70 10.02
C VAL A 38 -25.36 -2.14 11.17
N ARG A 39 -24.72 -1.71 12.26
CA ARG A 39 -25.38 -1.09 13.42
C ARG A 39 -25.66 0.40 13.25
N GLY A 40 -25.19 1.04 12.18
CA GLY A 40 -25.36 2.48 11.94
C GLY A 40 -24.49 3.40 12.81
N HIS A 41 -23.63 2.86 13.69
CA HIS A 41 -22.80 3.62 14.62
C HIS A 41 -21.36 3.83 14.15
N LEU A 42 -21.06 3.59 12.86
CA LEU A 42 -19.69 3.62 12.33
C LEU A 42 -18.94 4.92 12.67
N TYR A 43 -19.64 6.06 12.59
CA TYR A 43 -19.04 7.38 12.81
C TYR A 43 -18.90 7.75 14.29
N ASP A 44 -19.59 7.06 15.19
CA ASP A 44 -19.61 7.37 16.62
C ASP A 44 -18.57 6.57 17.42
N MET A 45 -17.76 5.72 16.76
CA MET A 45 -16.80 4.83 17.40
C MET A 45 -15.36 5.37 17.34
N PRO A 46 -14.91 6.22 18.29
CA PRO A 46 -13.59 6.84 18.25
C PRO A 46 -12.45 5.81 18.34
N TRP A 47 -12.67 4.68 19.03
CA TRP A 47 -11.68 3.60 19.12
C TRP A 47 -11.45 2.89 17.79
N LEU A 48 -12.50 2.71 16.99
CA LEU A 48 -12.39 2.12 15.65
C LEU A 48 -11.57 3.04 14.73
N HIS A 49 -11.83 4.35 14.77
CA HIS A 49 -11.07 5.32 13.99
C HIS A 49 -9.60 5.39 14.41
N ARG A 50 -9.32 5.38 15.72
CA ARG A 50 -7.94 5.35 16.24
C ARG A 50 -7.20 4.08 15.83
N ALA A 51 -7.85 2.92 15.92
CA ALA A 51 -7.29 1.66 15.47
C ALA A 51 -7.02 1.66 13.96
N ALA A 52 -7.94 2.19 13.15
CA ALA A 52 -7.75 2.30 11.70
C ALA A 52 -6.56 3.20 11.32
N VAL A 53 -6.38 4.34 12.02
CA VAL A 53 -5.21 5.22 11.81
C VAL A 53 -3.90 4.51 12.19
N LEU A 54 -3.87 3.79 13.31
CA LEU A 54 -2.70 3.02 13.74
C LEU A 54 -2.36 1.89 12.75
N MET A 55 -3.36 1.33 12.07
CA MET A 55 -3.16 0.30 11.04
C MET A 55 -2.74 0.85 9.68
N GLY A 56 -2.67 2.16 9.47
CA GLY A 56 -2.14 2.75 8.24
C GLY A 56 -0.79 2.15 7.81
N PRO A 57 0.26 2.18 8.65
CA PRO A 57 1.57 1.63 8.31
C PRO A 57 1.67 0.10 8.42
N SER A 58 0.70 -0.58 9.03
CA SER A 58 0.82 -2.02 9.32
C SER A 58 0.89 -2.87 8.06
N GLY A 59 0.20 -2.47 6.98
CA GLY A 59 0.24 -3.19 5.70
C GLY A 59 1.66 -3.25 5.12
N PHE A 60 2.40 -2.14 5.21
CA PHE A 60 3.81 -2.10 4.79
C PHE A 60 4.68 -3.03 5.66
N ALA A 61 4.48 -3.02 6.97
CA ALA A 61 5.18 -3.93 7.89
C ALA A 61 4.88 -5.41 7.59
N ALA A 62 3.63 -5.76 7.28
CA ALA A 62 3.25 -7.12 6.92
C ALA A 62 3.92 -7.58 5.61
N VAL A 63 4.00 -6.70 4.60
CA VAL A 63 4.69 -6.98 3.33
C VAL A 63 6.19 -7.22 3.57
N LEU A 64 6.86 -6.38 4.36
CA LEU A 64 8.27 -6.57 4.71
C LEU A 64 8.51 -7.89 5.44
N ALA A 65 7.64 -8.22 6.41
CA ALA A 65 7.72 -9.49 7.14
C ALA A 65 7.52 -10.71 6.21
N GLY A 66 6.62 -10.60 5.23
CA GLY A 66 6.46 -11.62 4.18
C GLY A 66 7.70 -11.81 3.34
N TRP A 67 8.28 -10.71 2.83
CA TRP A 67 9.53 -10.73 2.07
C TRP A 67 10.70 -11.34 2.84
N ILE A 68 10.84 -10.99 4.12
CA ILE A 68 11.86 -11.58 5.00
C ILE A 68 11.64 -13.09 5.10
N THR A 69 10.40 -13.53 5.32
CA THR A 69 10.07 -14.96 5.45
C THR A 69 10.45 -15.73 4.17
N THR A 70 10.21 -15.16 2.99
CA THR A 70 10.50 -15.83 1.72
C THR A 70 11.99 -15.78 1.32
N GLU A 71 12.66 -14.64 1.50
CA GLU A 71 14.07 -14.47 1.09
C GLU A 71 15.04 -15.10 2.09
N VAL A 72 14.81 -14.90 3.39
CA VAL A 72 15.64 -15.48 4.44
C VAL A 72 15.38 -16.98 4.55
N GLY A 73 14.14 -17.42 4.31
CA GLY A 73 13.78 -18.85 4.28
C GLY A 73 14.43 -19.64 3.15
N ARG A 74 14.95 -18.97 2.10
CA ARG A 74 15.67 -19.61 0.99
C ARG A 74 17.18 -19.69 1.21
N GLN A 75 17.72 -18.96 2.19
CA GLN A 75 19.15 -19.06 2.54
C GLN A 75 19.48 -20.52 2.94
N PRO A 76 20.65 -21.07 2.57
CA PRO A 76 21.80 -20.43 1.92
C PRO A 76 21.79 -20.47 0.38
N TYR A 77 20.65 -20.74 -0.25
CA TYR A 77 20.57 -20.94 -1.70
C TYR A 77 19.99 -19.73 -2.45
N VAL A 78 20.63 -19.37 -3.56
CA VAL A 78 20.01 -18.53 -4.59
C VAL A 78 19.10 -19.40 -5.45
N ILE A 79 19.63 -20.55 -5.88
CA ILE A 79 18.92 -21.59 -6.61
C ILE A 79 19.14 -22.90 -5.87
N TYR A 80 18.06 -23.51 -5.39
CA TYR A 80 18.12 -24.74 -4.61
C TYR A 80 18.89 -25.84 -5.34
N GLY A 81 19.85 -26.44 -4.66
CA GLY A 81 20.68 -27.54 -5.18
C GLY A 81 21.65 -27.16 -6.31
N LEU A 82 21.71 -25.88 -6.71
CA LEU A 82 22.49 -25.42 -7.86
C LEU A 82 23.50 -24.32 -7.48
N LEU A 83 23.06 -23.28 -6.76
CA LEU A 83 23.89 -22.11 -6.47
C LEU A 83 23.68 -21.60 -5.05
N ARG A 84 24.77 -21.58 -4.25
CA ARG A 84 24.80 -21.00 -2.91
C ARG A 84 24.99 -19.47 -2.99
N THR A 85 24.49 -18.75 -2.00
CA THR A 85 24.59 -17.28 -1.93
C THR A 85 26.03 -16.80 -1.81
N ALA A 86 26.90 -17.57 -1.15
CA ALA A 86 28.33 -17.27 -1.04
C ALA A 86 29.03 -17.28 -2.42
N ASP A 87 28.65 -18.20 -3.31
CA ASP A 87 29.27 -18.37 -4.62
C ASP A 87 28.73 -17.39 -5.67
N ALA A 88 27.62 -16.73 -5.37
CA ALA A 88 26.97 -15.76 -6.27
C ALA A 88 27.52 -14.33 -6.13
N ALA A 89 28.38 -14.06 -5.14
CA ALA A 89 28.92 -12.73 -4.88
C ALA A 89 30.07 -12.37 -5.82
N SER A 90 30.05 -11.17 -6.39
CA SER A 90 31.14 -10.66 -7.24
C SER A 90 32.39 -10.34 -6.41
N PRO A 91 33.60 -10.61 -6.95
CA PRO A 91 34.86 -10.29 -6.28
C PRO A 91 35.14 -8.79 -6.36
N LEU A 92 34.51 -8.01 -5.49
CA LEU A 92 34.70 -6.57 -5.36
C LEU A 92 35.32 -6.24 -4.01
N ASP A 93 36.14 -5.19 -3.98
CA ASP A 93 36.73 -4.68 -2.75
C ASP A 93 35.66 -4.19 -1.77
N ALA A 94 35.72 -4.68 -0.52
CA ALA A 94 34.75 -4.34 0.52
C ALA A 94 34.54 -2.82 0.73
N PRO A 95 35.58 -1.95 0.66
CA PRO A 95 35.38 -0.50 0.73
C PRO A 95 34.51 0.09 -0.38
N ALA A 96 34.62 -0.43 -1.62
CA ALA A 96 33.81 0.06 -2.74
C ALA A 96 32.32 -0.33 -2.57
N VAL A 97 32.06 -1.55 -2.10
CA VAL A 97 30.70 -2.01 -1.77
C VAL A 97 30.12 -1.19 -0.62
N ALA A 98 30.89 -0.93 0.44
CA ALA A 98 30.43 -0.11 1.56
C ALA A 98 30.13 1.33 1.15
N ALA A 99 30.97 1.96 0.33
CA ALA A 99 30.77 3.32 -0.15
C ALA A 99 29.48 3.45 -0.99
N SER A 100 29.26 2.52 -1.92
CA SER A 100 28.03 2.49 -2.73
C SER A 100 26.77 2.19 -1.91
N LEU A 101 26.84 1.25 -0.96
CA LEU A 101 25.75 0.97 -0.03
C LEU A 101 25.39 2.22 0.79
N LEU A 102 26.38 2.93 1.31
CA LEU A 102 26.17 4.17 2.05
C LEU A 102 25.50 5.24 1.17
N ALA A 103 25.95 5.40 -0.07
CA ALA A 103 25.33 6.31 -1.02
C ALA A 103 23.85 5.95 -1.27
N PHE A 104 23.53 4.67 -1.46
CA PHE A 104 22.15 4.20 -1.61
C PHE A 104 21.31 4.49 -0.36
N ILE A 105 21.84 4.23 0.84
CA ILE A 105 21.18 4.54 2.10
C ILE A 105 20.82 6.03 2.14
N LEU A 106 21.80 6.92 1.94
CA LEU A 106 21.58 8.37 2.01
C LEU A 106 20.51 8.85 1.02
N VAL A 107 20.59 8.40 -0.23
CA VAL A 107 19.62 8.78 -1.27
C VAL A 107 18.24 8.27 -0.92
N TYR A 108 18.10 7.00 -0.53
CA TYR A 108 16.80 6.40 -0.23
C TYR A 108 16.17 7.07 0.99
N PHE A 109 16.90 7.26 2.08
CA PHE A 109 16.39 7.96 3.25
C PHE A 109 15.97 9.40 2.94
N THR A 110 16.71 10.10 2.08
CA THR A 110 16.35 11.46 1.66
C THR A 110 15.06 11.48 0.84
N VAL A 111 14.98 10.65 -0.21
CA VAL A 111 13.82 10.62 -1.12
C VAL A 111 12.57 10.12 -0.40
N PHE A 112 12.65 8.98 0.30
CA PHE A 112 11.52 8.44 1.05
C PHE A 112 11.15 9.34 2.24
N GLY A 113 12.12 9.95 2.93
CA GLY A 113 11.87 10.87 4.03
C GLY A 113 11.10 12.11 3.59
N ILE A 114 11.55 12.78 2.52
CA ILE A 114 10.86 13.93 1.93
C ILE A 114 9.48 13.52 1.40
N GLY A 115 9.39 12.37 0.71
CA GLY A 115 8.14 11.87 0.15
C GLY A 115 7.09 11.58 1.22
N VAL A 116 7.44 10.84 2.28
CA VAL A 116 6.55 10.56 3.41
C VAL A 116 6.13 11.85 4.10
N TRP A 117 7.08 12.75 4.38
CA TRP A 117 6.76 14.05 4.97
C TRP A 117 5.79 14.85 4.10
N TYR A 118 6.00 14.89 2.78
CA TYR A 118 5.15 15.62 1.86
C TYR A 118 3.73 15.05 1.79
N ILE A 119 3.59 13.72 1.73
CA ILE A 119 2.29 13.04 1.75
C ILE A 119 1.56 13.34 3.07
N LEU A 120 2.23 13.20 4.21
CA LEU A 120 1.63 13.49 5.51
C LEU A 120 1.24 14.97 5.65
N LYS A 121 2.07 15.88 5.13
CA LYS A 121 1.76 17.33 5.08
C LYS A 121 0.53 17.61 4.21
N LEU A 122 0.34 16.86 3.12
CA LEU A 122 -0.83 17.01 2.25
C LEU A 122 -2.08 16.41 2.90
N MET A 123 -1.96 15.24 3.54
CA MET A 123 -3.05 14.58 4.29
C MET A 123 -3.52 15.39 5.50
N GLY A 124 -2.66 16.21 6.10
CA GLY A 124 -3.00 17.10 7.22
C GLY A 124 -3.87 18.31 6.83
N LYS A 125 -4.13 18.54 5.54
CA LYS A 125 -5.04 19.61 5.10
C LYS A 125 -6.48 19.12 5.19
N SER A 126 -7.24 19.71 6.12
CA SER A 126 -8.69 19.48 6.20
C SER A 126 -9.38 19.96 4.91
N PRO A 127 -10.43 19.24 4.44
CA PRO A 127 -11.24 19.72 3.33
C PRO A 127 -11.82 21.09 3.64
N GLN A 128 -11.64 22.07 2.75
CA GLN A 128 -12.21 23.40 2.94
C GLN A 128 -13.66 23.42 2.43
N ALA A 129 -14.59 23.89 3.27
CA ALA A 129 -15.98 24.11 2.84
C ALA A 129 -16.01 25.19 1.75
N GLY A 130 -16.26 24.79 0.51
CA GLY A 130 -16.17 25.67 -0.66
C GLY A 130 -15.17 25.20 -1.72
N GLU A 131 -14.43 24.11 -1.48
CA GLU A 131 -13.82 23.33 -2.56
C GLU A 131 -14.95 22.74 -3.42
N LEU A 132 -15.34 23.47 -4.46
CA LEU A 132 -15.99 22.86 -5.61
C LEU A 132 -15.01 21.77 -6.06
N GLY A 133 -15.35 20.49 -5.88
CA GLY A 133 -14.60 19.39 -6.48
C GLY A 133 -14.35 19.69 -7.97
N ALA A 134 -13.33 19.08 -8.58
CA ALA A 134 -12.87 19.31 -9.96
C ALA A 134 -13.94 20.00 -10.82
N LYS A 135 -13.71 21.28 -11.16
CA LYS A 135 -14.78 22.13 -11.73
C LYS A 135 -15.36 21.42 -12.94
N ARG A 136 -16.64 21.62 -13.21
CA ARG A 136 -17.31 21.10 -14.40
C ARG A 136 -16.56 21.59 -15.65
N GLY A 137 -15.79 20.71 -16.30
CA GLY A 137 -14.92 21.05 -17.43
C GLY A 137 -13.42 21.19 -17.11
N ASP A 138 -12.98 21.00 -15.86
CA ASP A 138 -11.57 20.85 -15.55
C ASP A 138 -11.06 19.56 -16.21
N VAL A 139 -9.97 19.69 -16.95
CA VAL A 139 -9.20 18.55 -17.45
C VAL A 139 -8.58 17.90 -16.21
N GLY A 140 -9.33 16.99 -15.59
CA GLY A 140 -8.85 16.24 -14.44
C GLY A 140 -7.52 15.55 -14.79
N PRO A 141 -6.69 15.20 -13.79
CA PRO A 141 -5.46 14.48 -14.05
C PRO A 141 -5.79 13.24 -14.89
N ILE A 142 -5.12 13.10 -16.04
CA ILE A 142 -5.27 11.94 -16.93
C ILE A 142 -5.09 10.70 -16.06
N ARG A 143 -6.17 9.96 -15.82
CA ARG A 143 -6.12 8.70 -15.11
C ARG A 143 -5.24 7.78 -15.96
N THR A 144 -4.07 7.40 -15.46
CA THR A 144 -3.15 6.44 -16.10
C THR A 144 -3.71 5.01 -16.05
N ALA A 145 -5.00 4.85 -16.30
CA ALA A 145 -5.65 3.56 -16.42
C ALA A 145 -5.52 3.10 -17.87
N GLY A 146 -4.43 2.37 -18.16
CA GLY A 146 -4.26 1.60 -19.40
C GLY A 146 -3.40 2.24 -20.48
N ILE A 147 -3.05 1.41 -21.47
CA ILE A 147 -2.29 1.75 -22.70
C ILE A 147 -3.12 2.57 -23.71
N THR A 148 -4.43 2.67 -23.49
CA THR A 148 -5.32 3.51 -24.29
C THR A 148 -6.05 4.44 -23.32
N PRO A 149 -5.58 5.68 -23.11
CA PRO A 149 -6.31 6.65 -22.30
C PRO A 149 -7.67 6.91 -22.95
N GLY A 150 -8.74 6.40 -22.34
CA GLY A 150 -10.09 6.78 -22.73
C GLY A 150 -10.38 8.22 -22.32
N PRO A 151 -11.12 9.01 -23.11
CA PRO A 151 -11.60 10.30 -22.65
C PRO A 151 -12.38 10.11 -21.35
N THR A 152 -12.19 11.03 -20.40
CA THR A 152 -12.96 11.07 -19.16
C THR A 152 -14.45 10.93 -19.48
N GLN A 153 -15.07 9.82 -19.07
CA GLN A 153 -16.52 9.72 -19.11
C GLN A 153 -17.06 10.69 -18.06
N ASN A 154 -17.55 11.83 -18.54
CA ASN A 154 -18.19 12.86 -17.76
C ASN A 154 -19.62 12.39 -17.41
N PRO A 155 -19.96 12.09 -16.15
CA PRO A 155 -21.35 11.78 -15.77
C PRO A 155 -22.22 13.04 -15.68
N GLY A 156 -21.73 14.20 -16.12
CA GLY A 156 -22.40 15.49 -16.00
C GLY A 156 -23.32 15.88 -17.16
N SER A 157 -23.64 14.98 -18.10
CA SER A 157 -24.78 15.19 -19.00
C SER A 157 -26.06 14.75 -18.29
N PRO A 158 -27.10 15.61 -18.20
CA PRO A 158 -28.41 15.22 -17.69
C PRO A 158 -29.02 14.02 -18.44
N ASP A 159 -28.58 13.76 -19.68
CA ASP A 159 -29.15 12.77 -20.58
C ASP A 159 -28.75 11.32 -20.25
N THR A 160 -27.76 11.12 -19.37
CA THR A 160 -27.27 9.77 -19.02
C THR A 160 -27.93 9.20 -17.77
N LEU A 161 -28.82 9.94 -17.12
CA LEU A 161 -29.64 9.47 -16.01
C LEU A 161 -31.09 9.30 -16.48
N PRO A 162 -31.75 8.15 -16.24
CA PRO A 162 -33.18 8.03 -16.53
C PRO A 162 -33.96 9.06 -15.71
N SER A 163 -34.55 10.05 -16.39
CA SER A 163 -35.40 11.07 -15.77
C SER A 163 -36.73 10.44 -15.34
N ALA A 164 -37.07 10.57 -14.06
CA ALA A 164 -38.38 10.17 -13.52
C ALA A 164 -39.52 11.15 -13.88
N LYS A 165 -39.26 12.18 -14.69
CA LYS A 165 -40.28 13.10 -15.20
C LYS A 165 -40.63 12.75 -16.65
N PRO A 166 -41.92 12.61 -17.00
CA PRO A 166 -42.34 12.39 -18.38
C PRO A 166 -41.85 13.55 -19.25
N THR A 167 -41.27 13.23 -20.39
CA THR A 167 -40.84 14.23 -21.37
C THR A 167 -42.05 14.90 -22.00
N GLU A 168 -41.93 16.19 -22.29
CA GLU A 168 -43.02 17.07 -22.74
C GLU A 168 -43.69 16.64 -24.06
N LYS A 169 -43.12 15.66 -24.77
CA LYS A 169 -43.72 15.04 -25.96
C LYS A 169 -44.94 14.16 -25.68
N GLU A 170 -45.19 13.80 -24.42
CA GLU A 170 -46.33 12.99 -23.99
C GLU A 170 -47.51 13.83 -23.50
N ARG A 171 -47.40 15.17 -23.55
CA ARG A 171 -48.38 16.11 -23.00
C ARG A 171 -49.08 16.98 -24.04
N VAL A 172 -49.25 16.45 -25.26
CA VAL A 172 -50.10 17.02 -26.32
C VAL A 172 -50.88 15.89 -26.99
#